data_AF-A0A1V9X1X0-F1
#
_entry.id   AF-A0A1V9X1X0-F1
#
_cell.length_a   1.000
_cell.length_b   1.000
_cell.length_c   1.000
_cell.angle_alpha   90.00
_cell.angle_beta   90.00
_cell.angle_gamma   90.00
#
_symmetry.space_group_name_H-M   'P 1'
#
loop_
_entity.id
_entity.type
_entity.pdbx_description
1 polymer ?
#
loop_
_entity_poly.entity_id
_entity_poly.type
_entity_poly.pdbx_seq_one_letter_code
_entity_poly.pdbx_strand_id
1 'polypeptide(L)'
;EMQEMQRARNYIRCIAEACRVRVHAEILAAVQSCIDMVKAHIKPNNADESAPVFDKSLGEKFIKMHSAFDNHSTNDTLSIPERRLAFRVSTDRELPKELLMRDMEHITFDQYCMINSEYRMMVKPNLFKALGFSWPSERCLPSYRETEKVFIGGPVGGEDWRVTIAVPHFKKEHVSFRQRNDDTCTQFLPMEMQQIESYKVLLFVFPADAWGAPEMIMASYYIGLKKCKVVLCIQDVAVGTLIHGQTVSAIQAKDYNRGRSYLSDQATRSRVPVYSDIAEAVSKAAELAKE
;
A
#
# COMPACT_ATOMS: atom_id res chain seq x y z
N GLU A 1 -13.46 14.92 4.19
CA GLU A 1 -14.27 13.72 3.84
C GLU A 1 -14.16 13.29 2.37
N MET A 2 -14.55 14.11 1.38
CA MET A 2 -14.51 13.71 -0.04
C MET A 2 -13.12 13.27 -0.53
N GLN A 3 -12.07 14.02 -0.13
CA GLN A 3 -10.69 13.67 -0.44
C GLN A 3 -10.28 12.33 0.16
N GLU A 4 -10.63 12.08 1.43
CA GLU A 4 -10.40 10.79 2.12
C GLU A 4 -11.09 9.63 1.40
N MET A 5 -12.33 9.82 0.95
CA MET A 5 -13.02 8.80 0.17
C MET A 5 -12.37 8.53 -1.18
N GLN A 6 -11.85 9.56 -1.84
CA GLN A 6 -11.10 9.38 -3.08
C GLN A 6 -9.78 8.62 -2.82
N ARG A 7 -9.07 8.95 -1.74
CA ARG A 7 -7.85 8.22 -1.31
C ARG A 7 -8.17 6.75 -1.02
N ALA A 8 -9.23 6.48 -0.27
CA ALA A 8 -9.70 5.14 0.06
C ALA A 8 -10.00 4.31 -1.21
N ARG A 9 -10.76 4.88 -2.17
CA ARG A 9 -11.01 4.21 -3.46
C ARG A 9 -9.74 3.90 -4.23
N ASN A 10 -8.79 4.84 -4.26
CA ASN A 10 -7.53 4.63 -4.95
C ASN A 10 -6.70 3.53 -4.28
N TYR A 11 -6.68 3.45 -2.95
CA TYR A 11 -5.98 2.40 -2.21
C TYR A 11 -6.54 1.02 -2.54
N ILE A 12 -7.87 0.86 -2.53
CA ILE A 12 -8.52 -0.40 -2.91
C ILE A 12 -8.11 -0.80 -4.32
N ARG A 13 -8.10 0.16 -5.26
CA ARG A 13 -7.66 -0.10 -6.64
C ARG A 13 -6.19 -0.52 -6.70
N CYS A 14 -5.30 0.20 -6.03
CA CYS A 14 -3.87 -0.16 -5.99
C CYS A 14 -3.65 -1.56 -5.40
N ILE A 15 -4.34 -1.89 -4.30
CA ILE A 15 -4.26 -3.21 -3.66
C ILE A 15 -4.80 -4.29 -4.59
N ALA A 16 -5.93 -4.06 -5.24
CA ALA A 16 -6.50 -4.98 -6.21
C ALA A 16 -5.53 -5.23 -7.38
N GLU A 17 -4.94 -4.18 -7.94
CA GLU A 17 -3.93 -4.27 -9.00
C GLU A 17 -2.69 -5.05 -8.53
N ALA A 18 -2.19 -4.77 -7.32
CA ALA A 18 -1.07 -5.50 -6.72
C ALA A 18 -1.39 -7.00 -6.50
N CYS A 19 -2.64 -7.31 -6.14
CA CYS A 19 -3.15 -8.67 -5.98
C CYS A 19 -3.57 -9.32 -7.32
N ARG A 20 -3.32 -8.67 -8.47
CA ARG A 20 -3.74 -9.11 -9.82
C ARG A 20 -5.26 -9.33 -9.95
N VAL A 21 -6.04 -8.64 -9.13
CA VAL A 21 -7.50 -8.61 -9.19
C VAL A 21 -7.92 -7.57 -10.24
N ARG A 22 -8.74 -8.00 -11.19
CA ARG A 22 -9.26 -7.11 -12.24
C ARG A 22 -10.30 -6.17 -11.65
N VAL A 23 -10.05 -4.86 -11.76
CA VAL A 23 -11.00 -3.82 -11.35
C VAL A 23 -11.76 -3.32 -12.56
N HIS A 24 -13.10 -3.29 -12.47
CA HIS A 24 -13.98 -2.82 -13.53
C HIS A 24 -14.85 -1.68 -12.98
N ALA A 25 -15.01 -0.61 -13.77
CA ALA A 25 -15.90 0.49 -13.43
C ALA A 25 -17.37 0.17 -13.76
N GLU A 26 -17.60 -0.67 -14.78
CA GLU A 26 -18.93 -1.04 -15.27
C GLU A 26 -19.29 -2.47 -14.87
N ILE A 27 -20.52 -2.65 -14.38
CA ILE A 27 -21.04 -3.97 -13.95
C ILE A 27 -20.98 -4.98 -15.10
N LEU A 28 -21.38 -4.58 -16.30
CA LEU A 28 -21.36 -5.46 -17.48
C LEU A 28 -19.94 -5.93 -17.83
N ALA A 29 -18.95 -5.03 -17.72
CA ALA A 29 -17.56 -5.38 -17.96
C ALA A 29 -17.05 -6.38 -16.91
N ALA A 30 -17.42 -6.19 -15.64
CA ALA A 30 -17.10 -7.13 -14.56
C ALA A 30 -17.70 -8.52 -14.82
N VAL A 31 -18.99 -8.58 -15.15
CA VAL A 31 -19.71 -9.84 -15.45
C VAL A 31 -19.09 -10.53 -16.65
N GLN A 32 -18.80 -9.80 -17.73
CA GLN A 32 -18.17 -10.36 -18.92
C GLN A 32 -16.78 -10.93 -18.58
N SER A 33 -15.98 -10.21 -17.77
CA SER A 33 -14.68 -10.69 -17.32
C SER A 33 -14.77 -12.00 -16.55
N CYS A 34 -15.79 -12.16 -15.70
CA CYS A 34 -16.08 -13.41 -15.00
C CYS A 34 -16.44 -14.55 -15.96
N ILE A 35 -17.30 -14.28 -16.94
CA ILE A 35 -17.67 -15.27 -17.98
C ILE A 35 -16.43 -15.73 -18.74
N ASP A 36 -15.54 -14.81 -19.13
CA ASP A 36 -14.34 -15.12 -19.89
C ASP A 36 -13.36 -15.97 -19.06
N MET A 37 -13.22 -15.68 -17.75
CA MET A 37 -12.41 -16.51 -16.84
C MET A 37 -12.92 -17.94 -16.74
N VAL A 38 -14.24 -18.13 -16.63
CA VAL A 38 -14.85 -19.46 -16.55
C VAL A 38 -14.70 -20.21 -17.87
N LYS A 39 -14.95 -19.55 -19.01
CA LYS A 39 -14.79 -20.15 -20.34
C LYS A 39 -13.37 -20.61 -20.62
N ALA A 40 -12.36 -19.87 -20.15
CA ALA A 40 -10.96 -20.28 -20.26
C ALA A 40 -10.65 -21.58 -19.47
N HIS A 41 -11.33 -21.81 -18.35
CA HIS A 41 -11.15 -23.01 -17.51
C HIS A 41 -11.92 -24.26 -18.00
N ILE A 42 -12.91 -24.11 -18.89
CA ILE A 42 -13.76 -25.23 -19.36
C ILE A 42 -13.21 -25.92 -20.62
N LYS A 43 -12.21 -25.36 -21.30
CA LYS A 43 -11.61 -26.03 -22.46
C LYS A 43 -10.82 -27.28 -22.02
N PRO A 44 -11.05 -28.47 -22.61
CA PRO A 44 -10.25 -29.65 -22.29
C PRO A 44 -8.81 -29.46 -22.76
N ASN A 45 -7.85 -29.98 -21.98
CA ASN A 45 -6.40 -29.98 -22.19
C ASN A 45 -5.98 -30.40 -23.60
N ASN A 46 -6.06 -29.50 -24.58
CA ASN A 46 -5.36 -29.53 -25.86
C ASN A 46 -5.66 -28.24 -26.63
N ALA A 47 -5.01 -27.15 -26.22
CA ALA A 47 -4.56 -26.05 -27.08
C ALA A 47 -4.09 -24.91 -26.16
N ASP A 48 -2.78 -24.70 -26.19
CA ASP A 48 -2.03 -23.47 -25.97
C ASP A 48 -2.63 -22.39 -25.04
N GLU A 49 -1.85 -22.07 -24.02
CA GLU A 49 -2.13 -21.15 -22.92
C GLU A 49 -2.84 -19.85 -23.37
N SER A 50 -4.16 -19.76 -23.16
CA SER A 50 -4.88 -18.51 -23.38
C SER A 50 -4.74 -17.60 -22.15
N ALA A 51 -3.69 -16.78 -22.20
CA ALA A 51 -3.35 -15.68 -21.32
C ALA A 51 -4.55 -14.74 -21.01
N PRO A 52 -4.52 -14.03 -19.86
CA PRO A 52 -5.54 -13.05 -19.48
C PRO A 52 -5.70 -11.93 -20.52
N VAL A 53 -6.91 -11.37 -20.59
CA VAL A 53 -7.34 -10.32 -21.53
C VAL A 53 -6.25 -9.28 -21.76
N PHE A 54 -5.81 -9.27 -23.01
CA PHE A 54 -4.62 -8.65 -23.56
C PHE A 54 -4.84 -7.12 -23.66
N ASP A 55 -4.18 -6.31 -22.82
CA ASP A 55 -3.61 -5.08 -23.40
C ASP A 55 -2.67 -5.62 -24.47
N LYS A 56 -2.93 -5.29 -25.75
CA LYS A 56 -2.25 -5.92 -26.89
C LYS A 56 -0.72 -5.84 -26.80
N SER A 57 -0.23 -4.97 -25.93
CA SER A 57 1.17 -4.73 -25.66
C SER A 57 1.62 -5.13 -24.25
N LEU A 58 0.78 -5.66 -23.35
CA LEU A 58 1.19 -6.02 -21.98
C LEU A 58 2.16 -7.21 -21.98
N GLY A 59 1.87 -8.24 -22.78
CA GLY A 59 2.78 -9.36 -22.99
C GLY A 59 4.10 -8.88 -23.58
N GLU A 60 4.05 -8.04 -24.61
CA GLU A 60 5.25 -7.44 -25.21
C GLU A 60 6.03 -6.57 -24.22
N LYS A 61 5.35 -5.76 -23.40
CA LYS A 61 5.99 -4.94 -22.35
C LYS A 61 6.62 -5.80 -21.28
N PHE A 62 5.95 -6.87 -20.86
CA PHE A 62 6.48 -7.81 -19.88
C PHE A 62 7.71 -8.54 -20.44
N ILE A 63 7.64 -9.05 -21.67
CA ILE A 63 8.77 -9.65 -22.37
C ILE A 63 9.92 -8.64 -22.52
N LYS A 64 9.62 -7.38 -22.90
CA LYS A 64 10.63 -6.31 -23.00
C LYS A 64 11.29 -6.03 -21.66
N MET A 65 10.53 -5.98 -20.56
CA MET A 65 11.07 -5.78 -19.21
C MET A 65 11.91 -6.96 -18.75
N HIS A 66 11.42 -8.19 -18.95
CA HIS A 66 12.12 -9.43 -18.59
C HIS A 66 13.41 -9.56 -19.38
N SER A 67 13.36 -9.39 -20.70
CA SER A 67 14.53 -9.38 -21.57
C SER A 67 15.53 -8.29 -21.18
N ALA A 68 15.06 -7.08 -20.84
CA ALA A 68 15.94 -6.02 -20.36
C ALA A 68 16.59 -6.37 -19.02
N PHE A 69 15.89 -7.07 -18.13
CA PHE A 69 16.44 -7.56 -16.87
C PHE A 69 17.52 -8.62 -17.14
N ASP A 70 17.18 -9.71 -17.82
CA ASP A 70 18.07 -10.86 -18.06
C ASP A 70 19.37 -10.43 -18.74
N ASN A 71 19.27 -9.56 -19.77
CA ASN A 71 20.42 -9.11 -20.55
C ASN A 71 21.42 -8.25 -19.76
N HIS A 72 21.00 -7.69 -18.62
CA HIS A 72 21.84 -6.79 -17.83
C HIS A 72 22.03 -7.27 -16.39
N SER A 73 21.39 -8.36 -16.00
CA SER A 73 21.51 -8.91 -14.65
C SER A 73 22.80 -9.68 -14.48
N THR A 74 23.38 -9.58 -13.29
CA THR A 74 24.47 -10.42 -12.84
C THR A 74 23.96 -11.24 -11.66
N ASN A 75 23.99 -12.57 -11.76
CA ASN A 75 23.44 -13.51 -10.77
C ASN A 75 21.94 -13.26 -10.47
N ASP A 76 21.11 -13.14 -11.50
CA ASP A 76 19.66 -12.91 -11.39
C ASP A 76 19.28 -11.67 -10.57
N THR A 77 20.19 -10.69 -10.48
CA THR A 77 19.97 -9.40 -9.83
C THR A 77 20.56 -8.24 -10.62
N LEU A 78 20.06 -7.03 -10.40
CA LEU A 78 20.58 -5.81 -10.99
C LEU A 78 21.24 -4.93 -9.93
N SER A 79 22.52 -4.60 -10.14
CA SER A 79 23.21 -3.49 -9.49
C SER A 79 22.66 -2.13 -9.97
N ILE A 80 22.97 -1.04 -9.27
CA ILE A 80 22.47 0.31 -9.63
C ILE A 80 22.79 0.70 -11.10
N PRO A 81 24.02 0.51 -11.63
CA PRO A 81 24.30 0.78 -13.04
C PRO A 81 23.46 -0.08 -14.00
N GLU A 82 23.33 -1.37 -13.71
CA GLU A 82 22.57 -2.33 -14.53
C GLU A 82 21.08 -2.00 -14.53
N ARG A 83 20.50 -1.59 -13.39
CA ARG A 83 19.11 -1.11 -13.29
C ARG A 83 18.83 0.05 -14.22
N ARG A 84 19.72 1.05 -14.23
CA ARG A 84 19.57 2.23 -15.10
C ARG A 84 19.59 1.82 -16.57
N LEU A 85 20.47 0.89 -16.93
CA LEU A 85 20.61 0.40 -18.29
C LEU A 85 19.39 -0.42 -18.73
N ALA A 86 19.00 -1.42 -17.93
CA ALA A 86 17.79 -2.23 -18.16
C ALA A 86 16.54 -1.34 -18.29
N PHE A 87 16.39 -0.36 -17.40
CA PHE A 87 15.28 0.58 -17.43
C PHE A 87 15.29 1.44 -18.70
N ARG A 88 16.46 1.96 -19.11
CA ARG A 88 16.60 2.74 -20.33
C ARG A 88 16.25 1.93 -21.57
N VAL A 89 16.69 0.67 -21.64
CA VAL A 89 16.38 -0.23 -22.77
C VAL A 89 14.88 -0.57 -22.82
N SER A 90 14.24 -0.80 -21.68
CA SER A 90 12.83 -1.18 -21.64
C SER A 90 11.87 -0.01 -21.84
N THR A 91 12.24 1.21 -21.40
CA THR A 91 11.34 2.37 -21.41
C THR A 91 11.73 3.49 -22.37
N ASP A 92 12.93 3.45 -22.95
CA ASP A 92 13.53 4.52 -23.76
C ASP A 92 13.67 5.85 -22.99
N ARG A 93 13.84 5.76 -21.66
CA ARG A 93 13.87 6.90 -20.73
C ARG A 93 14.95 6.71 -19.67
N GLU A 94 15.40 7.82 -19.10
CA GLU A 94 16.27 7.78 -17.91
C GLU A 94 15.49 7.36 -16.67
N LEU A 95 16.08 6.46 -15.88
CA LEU A 95 15.51 6.03 -14.60
C LEU A 95 15.56 7.22 -13.61
N PRO A 96 14.40 7.71 -13.12
CA PRO A 96 14.39 8.77 -12.14
C PRO A 96 15.21 8.41 -10.90
N LYS A 97 15.90 9.40 -10.37
CA LYS A 97 16.88 9.26 -9.29
C LYS A 97 16.27 8.73 -8.00
N GLU A 98 14.98 8.87 -7.88
CA GLU A 98 14.17 8.58 -6.71
C GLU A 98 13.65 7.13 -6.76
N LEU A 99 13.50 6.55 -7.96
CA LEU A 99 13.13 5.13 -8.17
C LEU A 99 14.33 4.18 -8.14
N LEU A 100 15.55 4.68 -7.92
CA LEU A 100 16.77 3.88 -8.00
C LEU A 100 16.88 2.78 -6.93
N MET A 101 16.09 2.86 -5.85
CA MET A 101 16.24 2.02 -4.66
C MET A 101 17.71 2.04 -4.17
N ARG A 102 18.25 3.25 -3.95
CA ARG A 102 19.69 3.48 -3.73
C ARG A 102 20.27 2.72 -2.55
N ASP A 103 19.43 2.42 -1.55
CA ASP A 103 19.82 1.71 -0.35
C ASP A 103 19.98 0.19 -0.59
N MET A 104 19.53 -0.33 -1.74
CA MET A 104 19.72 -1.73 -2.13
C MET A 104 20.85 -1.86 -3.15
N GLU A 105 21.89 -2.63 -2.84
CA GLU A 105 23.02 -2.87 -3.74
C GLU A 105 22.60 -3.68 -4.98
N HIS A 106 21.77 -4.70 -4.77
CA HIS A 106 21.19 -5.57 -5.80
C HIS A 106 19.66 -5.63 -5.69
N ILE A 107 18.96 -5.67 -6.82
CA ILE A 107 17.50 -5.90 -6.85
C ILE A 107 17.14 -7.10 -7.74
N THR A 108 16.06 -7.78 -7.36
CA THR A 108 15.44 -8.88 -8.10
C THR A 108 14.58 -8.38 -9.25
N PHE A 109 14.11 -9.31 -10.10
CA PHE A 109 13.17 -9.00 -11.18
C PHE A 109 11.86 -8.42 -10.67
N ASP A 110 11.35 -8.89 -9.53
CA ASP A 110 10.12 -8.36 -8.93
C ASP A 110 10.28 -6.89 -8.54
N GLN A 111 11.39 -6.54 -7.88
CA GLN A 111 11.71 -5.16 -7.52
C GLN A 111 11.93 -4.28 -8.76
N TYR A 112 12.52 -4.83 -9.82
CA TYR A 112 12.64 -4.14 -11.10
C TYR A 112 11.27 -3.91 -11.78
N CYS A 113 10.36 -4.88 -11.71
CA CYS A 113 8.97 -4.72 -12.15
C CYS A 113 8.25 -3.63 -11.34
N MET A 114 8.53 -3.52 -10.04
CA MET A 114 7.96 -2.48 -9.20
C MET A 114 8.45 -1.09 -9.58
N ILE A 115 9.75 -0.91 -9.84
CA ILE A 115 10.31 0.34 -10.39
C ILE A 115 9.56 0.73 -11.66
N ASN A 116 9.35 -0.21 -12.59
CA ASN A 116 8.65 0.05 -13.83
C ASN A 116 7.17 0.37 -13.59
N SER A 117 6.50 -0.34 -12.70
CA SER A 117 5.10 -0.08 -12.34
C SER A 117 4.94 1.32 -11.74
N GLU A 118 5.81 1.67 -10.78
CA GLU A 118 5.83 2.99 -10.15
C GLU A 118 6.15 4.08 -11.16
N TYR A 119 7.11 3.85 -12.07
CA TYR A 119 7.39 4.75 -13.18
C TYR A 119 6.20 4.92 -14.13
N ARG A 120 5.44 3.86 -14.43
CA ARG A 120 4.25 3.97 -15.29
C ARG A 120 3.13 4.71 -14.58
N MET A 121 2.97 4.49 -13.28
CA MET A 121 2.15 5.37 -12.45
C MET A 121 2.70 6.80 -12.52
N MET A 122 4.02 6.98 -12.64
CA MET A 122 4.64 8.29 -12.79
C MET A 122 4.47 8.97 -14.19
N VAL A 123 4.40 8.18 -15.26
CA VAL A 123 4.43 8.69 -16.65
C VAL A 123 3.08 8.60 -17.36
N LYS A 124 2.05 8.11 -16.69
CA LYS A 124 0.66 8.39 -17.09
C LYS A 124 0.14 9.73 -16.54
N PRO A 125 0.55 10.90 -17.11
CA PRO A 125 -0.30 12.09 -17.03
C PRO A 125 -0.47 12.77 -18.39
N ASN A 126 -1.64 12.62 -19.02
CA ASN A 126 -2.21 13.67 -19.89
C ASN A 126 -3.70 13.93 -19.61
N LEU A 127 -4.45 13.00 -18.99
CA LEU A 127 -5.82 13.29 -18.53
C LEU A 127 -5.90 13.79 -17.08
N PHE A 128 -5.08 13.28 -16.15
CA PHE A 128 -5.20 13.60 -14.72
C PHE A 128 -4.58 14.96 -14.31
N LYS A 129 -3.60 15.48 -15.07
CA LYS A 129 -3.06 16.84 -14.85
C LYS A 129 -4.09 17.93 -15.16
N ALA A 130 -5.00 17.70 -16.12
CA ALA A 130 -6.08 18.63 -16.45
C ALA A 130 -7.16 18.73 -15.35
N LEU A 131 -7.20 17.75 -14.42
CA LEU A 131 -8.19 17.66 -13.34
C LEU A 131 -7.64 18.12 -11.97
N GLY A 132 -6.47 18.74 -11.92
CA GLY A 132 -5.95 19.37 -10.69
C GLY A 132 -5.41 18.40 -9.62
N PHE A 133 -5.11 17.15 -9.96
CA PHE A 133 -4.48 16.23 -9.02
C PHE A 133 -3.00 16.58 -8.79
N SER A 134 -2.64 16.89 -7.54
CA SER A 134 -1.23 17.02 -7.14
C SER A 134 -0.59 15.64 -7.07
N TRP A 135 0.64 15.57 -7.56
CA TRP A 135 1.38 14.33 -7.72
C TRP A 135 2.05 13.84 -6.44
N PRO A 136 2.30 12.52 -6.28
CA PRO A 136 3.18 12.00 -5.24
C PRO A 136 4.55 12.68 -5.34
N SER A 137 4.91 13.47 -4.33
CA SER A 137 6.25 14.07 -4.27
C SER A 137 7.31 12.99 -4.02
N GLU A 138 8.61 13.32 -4.07
CA GLU A 138 9.68 12.41 -3.61
C GLU A 138 9.38 11.81 -2.22
N ARG A 139 8.56 12.51 -1.42
CA ARG A 139 8.05 12.05 -0.12
C ARG A 139 7.20 10.78 -0.19
N CYS A 140 6.73 10.31 -1.33
CA CYS A 140 5.97 9.06 -1.38
C CYS A 140 6.85 7.82 -1.58
N LEU A 141 8.12 8.03 -1.92
CA LEU A 141 9.00 6.93 -2.30
C LEU A 141 9.58 6.25 -1.05
N PRO A 142 9.58 4.92 -0.99
CA PRO A 142 10.13 4.20 0.13
C PRO A 142 11.65 4.40 0.22
N SER A 143 12.16 4.48 1.45
CA SER A 143 13.61 4.47 1.71
C SER A 143 13.98 3.18 2.40
N TYR A 144 14.69 2.29 1.73
CA TYR A 144 15.03 0.97 2.24
C TYR A 144 16.28 1.04 3.14
N ARG A 145 16.23 1.78 4.25
CA ARG A 145 17.29 1.73 5.28
C ARG A 145 17.14 0.49 6.17
N GLU A 146 18.14 0.22 7.01
CA GLU A 146 18.24 -0.94 7.93
C GLU A 146 16.92 -1.38 8.56
N THR A 147 16.89 -2.66 8.95
CA THR A 147 15.73 -3.43 9.44
C THR A 147 14.97 -2.74 10.59
N GLU A 148 14.10 -1.80 10.23
CA GLU A 148 13.15 -1.19 11.14
C GLU A 148 12.15 -2.25 11.58
N LYS A 149 11.85 -2.27 12.87
CA LYS A 149 11.02 -3.33 13.45
C LYS A 149 9.55 -2.99 13.38
N VAL A 150 9.18 -1.70 13.49
CA VAL A 150 7.78 -1.27 13.57
C VAL A 150 7.43 -0.27 12.46
N PHE A 151 6.41 -0.59 11.67
CA PHE A 151 5.72 0.41 10.86
C PHE A 151 4.59 1.05 11.67
N ILE A 152 4.48 2.38 11.59
CA ILE A 152 3.45 3.19 12.26
C ILE A 152 2.50 3.72 11.18
N GLY A 153 1.27 3.22 11.19
CA GLY A 153 0.18 3.63 10.31
C GLY A 153 -1.05 4.11 11.07
N GLY A 154 -1.96 4.77 10.34
CA GLY A 154 -3.18 5.33 10.90
C GLY A 154 -3.24 6.86 10.80
N PRO A 155 -4.44 7.45 10.82
CA PRO A 155 -4.59 8.90 10.72
C PRO A 155 -4.15 9.59 12.03
N VAL A 156 -3.98 10.90 11.94
CA VAL A 156 -3.79 11.78 13.09
C VAL A 156 -5.03 12.65 13.31
N GLY A 157 -5.42 12.76 14.58
CA GLY A 157 -6.51 13.62 15.03
C GLY A 157 -6.06 15.04 15.33
N GLY A 158 -6.64 15.65 16.36
CA GLY A 158 -6.24 16.95 16.88
C GLY A 158 -4.84 16.94 17.47
N GLU A 159 -4.44 15.85 18.13
CA GLU A 159 -3.08 15.61 18.61
C GLU A 159 -2.38 14.51 17.81
N ASP A 160 -1.10 14.73 17.47
CA ASP A 160 -0.28 13.73 16.80
C ASP A 160 0.23 12.68 17.81
N TRP A 161 -0.59 11.65 18.03
CA TRP A 161 -0.29 10.50 18.88
C TRP A 161 1.04 9.81 18.53
N ARG A 162 1.52 9.95 17.29
CA ARG A 162 2.82 9.38 16.90
C ARG A 162 3.94 10.12 17.61
N VAL A 163 3.86 11.45 17.66
CA VAL A 163 4.84 12.31 18.31
C VAL A 163 4.66 12.29 19.84
N THR A 164 3.42 12.31 20.33
CA THR A 164 3.14 12.44 21.76
C THR A 164 3.25 11.12 22.53
N ILE A 165 2.98 9.97 21.88
CA ILE A 165 2.93 8.64 22.54
C ILE A 165 3.93 7.66 21.90
N ALA A 166 3.80 7.38 20.60
CA ALA A 166 4.51 6.27 19.97
C ALA A 166 6.03 6.48 19.91
N VAL A 167 6.48 7.62 19.40
CA VAL A 167 7.89 7.96 19.22
C VAL A 167 8.64 7.99 20.56
N PRO A 168 8.16 8.66 21.62
CA PRO A 168 8.81 8.61 22.93
C PRO A 168 8.92 7.18 23.48
N HIS A 169 7.87 6.38 23.34
CA HIS A 169 7.86 5.00 23.83
C HIS A 169 8.86 4.11 23.08
N PHE A 170 8.84 4.11 21.75
CA PHE A 170 9.78 3.30 20.96
C PHE A 170 11.24 3.72 21.17
N LYS A 171 11.51 5.03 21.32
CA LYS A 171 12.86 5.52 21.67
C LYS A 171 13.31 4.99 23.03
N LYS A 172 12.45 5.06 24.05
CA LYS A 172 12.71 4.54 25.39
C LYS A 172 12.99 3.03 25.36
N GLU A 173 12.23 2.29 24.55
CA GLU A 173 12.32 0.84 24.43
C GLU A 173 13.44 0.37 23.46
N HIS A 174 14.19 1.29 22.85
CA HIS A 174 15.20 1.01 21.82
C HIS A 174 14.67 0.19 20.63
N VAL A 175 13.45 0.49 20.20
CA VAL A 175 12.80 -0.13 19.04
C VAL A 175 12.88 0.83 17.85
N SER A 176 13.42 0.36 16.71
CA SER A 176 13.42 1.11 15.46
C SER A 176 12.01 1.13 14.86
N PHE A 177 11.59 2.29 14.39
CA PHE A 177 10.26 2.51 13.85
C PHE A 177 10.30 3.43 12.63
N ARG A 178 9.27 3.33 11.79
CA ARG A 178 9.05 4.27 10.70
C ARG A 178 7.57 4.52 10.48
N GLN A 179 7.26 5.76 10.10
CA GLN A 179 5.96 6.16 9.59
C GLN A 179 5.99 6.29 8.07
N ARG A 180 4.81 6.34 7.46
CA ARG A 180 4.69 6.63 6.05
C ARG A 180 5.34 7.98 5.70
N ASN A 181 6.03 8.06 4.57
CA ASN A 181 6.76 9.28 4.20
C ASN A 181 5.82 10.42 3.76
N ASP A 182 4.63 10.10 3.24
CA ASP A 182 3.59 11.07 2.87
C ASP A 182 2.18 10.52 3.17
N ASP A 183 1.61 10.96 4.29
CA ASP A 183 0.24 10.58 4.69
C ASP A 183 -0.83 11.17 3.76
N THR A 184 -0.50 12.16 2.93
CA THR A 184 -1.47 12.80 2.02
C THR A 184 -1.51 12.14 0.65
N CYS A 185 -0.61 11.19 0.39
CA CYS A 185 -0.52 10.54 -0.91
C CYS A 185 -1.85 9.89 -1.30
N THR A 186 -2.27 10.17 -2.53
CA THR A 186 -3.56 9.71 -3.06
C THR A 186 -3.52 8.30 -3.61
N GLN A 187 -2.34 7.72 -3.79
CA GLN A 187 -2.13 6.35 -4.22
C GLN A 187 -1.44 5.57 -3.11
N PHE A 188 -1.62 4.25 -3.11
CA PHE A 188 -0.81 3.35 -2.32
C PHE A 188 0.17 2.68 -3.29
N LEU A 189 1.44 3.07 -3.24
CA LEU A 189 2.40 2.73 -4.29
C LEU A 189 2.94 1.30 -4.10
N PRO A 190 3.25 0.56 -5.19
CA PRO A 190 3.78 -0.80 -5.08
C PRO A 190 5.06 -0.88 -4.24
N MET A 191 6.03 0.03 -4.46
CA MET A 191 7.28 0.04 -3.68
C MET A 191 7.00 0.30 -2.20
N GLU A 192 6.09 1.21 -1.90
CA GLU A 192 5.66 1.47 -0.52
C GLU A 192 4.99 0.24 0.12
N MET A 193 4.11 -0.46 -0.62
CA MET A 193 3.46 -1.67 -0.12
C MET A 193 4.49 -2.73 0.27
N GLN A 194 5.48 -2.99 -0.60
CA GLN A 194 6.56 -3.95 -0.32
C GLN A 194 7.42 -3.50 0.86
N GLN A 195 7.71 -2.19 0.96
CA GLN A 195 8.45 -1.68 2.10
C GLN A 195 7.69 -1.97 3.40
N ILE A 196 6.39 -1.70 3.46
CA ILE A 196 5.58 -1.97 4.65
C ILE A 196 5.54 -3.48 4.97
N GLU A 197 5.51 -4.36 3.96
CA GLU A 197 5.62 -5.82 4.16
C GLU A 197 6.97 -6.27 4.75
N SER A 198 8.02 -5.44 4.68
CA SER A 198 9.34 -5.78 5.22
C SER A 198 9.49 -5.57 6.73
N TYR A 199 8.56 -4.86 7.37
CA TYR A 199 8.60 -4.61 8.81
C TYR A 199 8.13 -5.83 9.60
N LYS A 200 8.72 -6.02 10.79
CA LYS A 200 8.38 -7.11 11.69
C LYS A 200 6.99 -6.97 12.31
N VAL A 201 6.62 -5.75 12.68
CA VAL A 201 5.34 -5.40 13.29
C VAL A 201 4.73 -4.19 12.60
N LEU A 202 3.43 -4.25 12.33
CA LEU A 202 2.64 -3.14 11.80
C LEU A 202 1.68 -2.64 12.87
N LEU A 203 1.88 -1.42 13.36
CA LEU A 203 0.99 -0.76 14.30
C LEU A 203 0.05 0.16 13.51
N PHE A 204 -1.26 -0.05 13.62
CA PHE A 204 -2.26 0.88 13.10
C PHE A 204 -3.10 1.46 14.22
N VAL A 205 -3.17 2.78 14.32
CA VAL A 205 -3.96 3.49 15.34
C VAL A 205 -5.02 4.37 14.68
N PHE A 206 -6.26 4.23 15.15
CA PHE A 206 -7.40 5.01 14.71
C PHE A 206 -7.96 5.77 15.93
N PRO A 207 -7.53 7.01 16.19
CA PRO A 207 -8.01 7.79 17.33
C PRO A 207 -9.47 8.22 17.16
N ALA A 208 -10.14 8.59 18.25
CA ALA A 208 -11.58 8.93 18.28
C ALA A 208 -11.95 10.18 17.47
N ASP A 209 -10.98 11.01 17.12
CA ASP A 209 -11.12 12.32 16.46
C ASP A 209 -10.51 12.33 15.04
N ALA A 210 -10.35 11.15 14.44
CA ALA A 210 -9.99 11.01 13.04
C ALA A 210 -10.86 9.95 12.34
N TRP A 211 -10.97 10.03 11.03
CA TRP A 211 -11.72 9.02 10.26
C TRP A 211 -10.84 7.87 9.76
N GLY A 212 -9.83 8.18 8.95
CA GLY A 212 -8.80 7.21 8.52
C GLY A 212 -9.27 6.08 7.61
N ALA A 213 -10.27 6.30 6.75
CA ALA A 213 -10.77 5.27 5.83
C ALA A 213 -9.67 4.65 4.93
N PRO A 214 -8.76 5.41 4.30
CA PRO A 214 -7.66 4.84 3.53
C PRO A 214 -6.74 3.94 4.38
N GLU A 215 -6.42 4.36 5.59
CA GLU A 215 -5.56 3.63 6.51
C GLU A 215 -6.26 2.38 7.06
N MET A 216 -7.58 2.38 7.24
CA MET A 216 -8.36 1.17 7.57
C MET A 216 -8.26 0.12 6.46
N ILE A 217 -8.31 0.55 5.19
CA ILE A 217 -8.12 -0.35 4.03
C ILE A 217 -6.70 -0.92 4.02
N MET A 218 -5.69 -0.09 4.30
CA MET A 218 -4.30 -0.53 4.43
C MET A 218 -4.15 -1.58 5.54
N ALA A 219 -4.68 -1.32 6.73
CA ALA A 219 -4.65 -2.25 7.86
C ALA A 219 -5.36 -3.57 7.51
N SER A 220 -6.56 -3.50 6.92
CA SER A 220 -7.35 -4.66 6.48
C SER A 220 -6.58 -5.54 5.49
N TYR A 221 -5.88 -4.92 4.54
CA TYR A 221 -5.02 -5.63 3.58
C TYR A 221 -3.92 -6.42 4.29
N TYR A 222 -3.16 -5.77 5.18
CA TYR A 222 -2.05 -6.44 5.87
C TYR A 222 -2.49 -7.52 6.87
N ILE A 223 -3.64 -7.34 7.51
CA ILE A 223 -4.27 -8.39 8.32
C ILE A 223 -4.60 -9.60 7.44
N GLY A 224 -5.12 -9.36 6.22
CA GLY A 224 -5.45 -10.41 5.26
C GLY A 224 -4.23 -11.15 4.71
N LEU A 225 -3.11 -10.45 4.49
CA LEU A 225 -1.87 -11.06 3.99
C LEU A 225 -1.22 -12.03 4.96
N LYS A 226 -1.34 -11.77 6.28
CA LYS A 226 -0.72 -12.58 7.35
C LYS A 226 0.80 -12.76 7.23
N LYS A 227 1.49 -11.82 6.59
CA LYS A 227 2.96 -11.81 6.43
C LYS A 227 3.70 -11.20 7.62
N CYS A 228 3.08 -10.23 8.29
CA CYS A 228 3.67 -9.49 9.42
C CYS A 228 2.76 -9.60 10.66
N LYS A 229 3.34 -9.40 11.84
CA LYS A 229 2.52 -9.21 13.06
C LYS A 229 1.81 -7.85 12.94
N VAL A 230 0.52 -7.79 13.25
CA VAL A 230 -0.25 -6.54 13.24
C VAL A 230 -0.73 -6.25 14.66
N VAL A 231 -0.78 -4.97 15.03
CA VAL A 231 -1.42 -4.47 16.27
C VAL A 231 -2.35 -3.34 15.90
N LEU A 232 -3.59 -3.39 16.38
CA LEU A 232 -4.58 -2.33 16.16
C LEU A 232 -4.89 -1.57 17.46
N CYS A 233 -5.03 -0.25 17.34
CA CYS A 233 -5.75 0.57 18.30
C CYS A 233 -6.97 1.19 17.61
N ILE A 234 -8.16 0.97 18.13
CA ILE A 234 -9.41 1.51 17.58
C ILE A 234 -10.19 2.18 18.71
N GLN A 235 -10.44 3.48 18.57
CA GLN A 235 -11.31 4.25 19.45
C GLN A 235 -12.61 4.63 18.73
N ASP A 236 -13.75 4.59 19.40
CA ASP A 236 -15.00 4.98 18.77
C ASP A 236 -15.10 6.50 18.60
N VAL A 237 -15.64 6.94 17.46
CA VAL A 237 -15.94 8.34 17.18
C VAL A 237 -17.26 8.71 17.84
N ALA A 238 -17.23 9.66 18.77
CA ALA A 238 -18.44 10.18 19.42
C ALA A 238 -19.19 11.19 18.52
N VAL A 239 -20.49 11.32 18.75
CA VAL A 239 -21.29 12.41 18.16
C VAL A 239 -20.78 13.74 18.73
N GLY A 240 -20.63 14.75 17.87
CA GLY A 240 -20.11 16.05 18.29
C GLY A 240 -18.59 16.18 18.19
N THR A 241 -17.86 15.10 17.97
CA THR A 241 -16.40 15.15 17.75
C THR A 241 -16.06 16.03 16.54
N LEU A 242 -14.97 16.79 16.63
CA LEU A 242 -14.48 17.63 15.54
C LEU A 242 -13.55 16.82 14.64
N ILE A 243 -13.96 16.58 13.39
CA ILE A 243 -13.14 15.90 12.38
C ILE A 243 -13.07 16.79 11.13
N HIS A 244 -11.85 17.11 10.69
CA HIS A 244 -11.61 18.04 9.56
C HIS A 244 -12.33 19.40 9.70
N GLY A 245 -12.42 19.91 10.93
CA GLY A 245 -13.08 21.19 11.22
C GLY A 245 -14.61 21.14 11.18
N GLN A 246 -15.22 19.95 11.07
CA GLN A 246 -16.67 19.76 11.10
C GLN A 246 -17.10 18.90 12.29
N THR A 247 -18.20 19.29 12.91
CA THR A 247 -18.83 18.51 13.99
C THR A 247 -19.50 17.28 13.40
N VAL A 248 -19.10 16.11 13.87
CA VAL A 248 -19.63 14.82 13.42
C VAL A 248 -21.09 14.66 13.86
N SER A 249 -21.97 14.46 12.89
CA SER A 249 -23.38 14.13 13.15
C SER A 249 -23.58 12.70 13.66
N ALA A 250 -24.76 12.39 14.20
CA ALA A 250 -25.09 11.03 14.65
C ALA A 250 -25.01 9.99 13.52
N ILE A 251 -25.38 10.37 12.30
CA ILE A 251 -25.31 9.50 11.12
C ILE A 251 -23.84 9.23 10.77
N GLN A 252 -23.02 10.28 10.70
CA GLN A 252 -21.59 10.14 10.40
C GLN A 252 -20.85 9.32 11.46
N ALA A 253 -21.10 9.56 12.76
CA ALA A 253 -20.48 8.77 13.83
C ALA A 253 -20.81 7.28 13.68
N LYS A 254 -22.07 6.96 13.37
CA LYS A 254 -22.51 5.58 13.10
C LYS A 254 -21.78 4.98 11.89
N ASP A 255 -21.65 5.72 10.80
CA ASP A 255 -20.99 5.25 9.58
C ASP A 255 -19.48 5.06 9.77
N TYR A 256 -18.81 5.98 10.48
CA TYR A 256 -17.39 5.88 10.80
C TYR A 256 -17.11 4.68 11.71
N ASN A 257 -17.92 4.51 12.77
CA ASN A 257 -17.77 3.39 13.70
C ASN A 257 -18.16 2.04 13.07
N ARG A 258 -18.99 2.03 12.03
CA ARG A 258 -19.29 0.82 11.26
C ARG A 258 -18.04 0.28 10.54
N GLY A 259 -17.26 1.16 9.90
CA GLY A 259 -15.97 0.78 9.30
C GLY A 259 -14.99 0.24 10.33
N ARG A 260 -14.88 0.91 11.48
CA ARG A 260 -14.04 0.49 12.62
C ARG A 260 -14.46 -0.87 13.18
N SER A 261 -15.76 -1.12 13.31
CA SER A 261 -16.31 -2.40 13.76
C SER A 261 -15.95 -3.54 12.80
N TYR A 262 -16.04 -3.31 11.48
CA TYR A 262 -15.64 -4.31 10.48
C TYR A 262 -14.16 -4.64 10.52
N LEU A 263 -13.31 -3.62 10.69
CA LEU A 263 -11.86 -3.84 10.84
C LEU A 263 -11.54 -4.61 12.13
N SER A 264 -12.15 -4.24 13.25
CA SER A 264 -11.98 -4.92 14.55
C SER A 264 -12.42 -6.39 14.49
N ASP A 265 -13.55 -6.67 13.85
CA ASP A 265 -14.07 -8.01 13.64
C ASP A 265 -13.15 -8.86 12.73
N GLN A 266 -12.63 -8.28 11.64
CA GLN A 266 -11.62 -8.94 10.81
C GLN A 266 -10.34 -9.26 11.58
N ALA A 267 -9.85 -8.31 12.38
CA ALA A 267 -8.65 -8.46 13.20
C ALA A 267 -8.83 -9.57 14.24
N THR A 268 -9.95 -9.55 14.95
CA THR A 268 -10.30 -10.55 15.98
C THR A 268 -10.35 -11.95 15.39
N ARG A 269 -11.03 -12.16 14.25
CA ARG A 269 -11.02 -13.44 13.53
C ARG A 269 -9.63 -13.89 13.10
N SER A 270 -8.74 -12.94 12.83
CA SER A 270 -7.35 -13.19 12.42
C SER A 270 -6.39 -13.30 13.62
N ARG A 271 -6.89 -13.26 14.86
CA ARG A 271 -6.11 -13.25 16.11
C ARG A 271 -5.10 -12.10 16.20
N VAL A 272 -5.44 -10.97 15.58
CA VAL A 272 -4.70 -9.71 15.70
C VAL A 272 -5.16 -9.00 16.98
N PRO A 273 -4.24 -8.57 17.87
CA PRO A 273 -4.61 -7.84 19.08
C PRO A 273 -5.19 -6.47 18.73
N VAL A 274 -6.32 -6.14 19.37
CA VAL A 274 -7.05 -4.88 19.21
C VAL A 274 -7.18 -4.22 20.58
N TYR A 275 -6.73 -2.97 20.68
CA TYR A 275 -6.76 -2.15 21.90
C TYR A 275 -7.65 -0.92 21.69
N SER A 276 -8.13 -0.34 22.78
CA SER A 276 -8.78 0.98 22.80
C SER A 276 -7.86 2.08 23.33
N ASP A 277 -6.81 1.72 24.06
CA ASP A 277 -5.78 2.64 24.53
C ASP A 277 -4.56 2.65 23.60
N ILE A 278 -4.12 3.85 23.23
CA ILE A 278 -3.01 4.03 22.29
C ILE A 278 -1.68 3.60 22.92
N ALA A 279 -1.47 3.87 24.21
CA ALA A 279 -0.22 3.52 24.88
C ALA A 279 -0.07 2.01 25.06
N GLU A 280 -1.17 1.30 25.37
CA GLU A 280 -1.19 -0.16 25.40
C GLU A 280 -0.86 -0.79 24.04
N ALA A 281 -1.46 -0.27 22.96
CA ALA A 281 -1.18 -0.75 21.60
C ALA A 281 0.29 -0.52 21.19
N VAL A 282 0.83 0.67 21.49
CA VAL A 282 2.24 1.01 21.25
C VAL A 282 3.16 0.09 22.05
N SER A 283 2.83 -0.16 23.32
CA SER A 283 3.61 -1.06 24.17
C SER A 283 3.61 -2.49 23.63
N LYS A 284 2.45 -2.99 23.19
CA LYS A 284 2.37 -4.31 22.57
C LYS A 284 3.17 -4.40 21.26
N ALA A 285 3.12 -3.36 20.43
CA ALA A 285 3.92 -3.32 19.21
C ALA A 285 5.43 -3.36 19.51
N ALA A 286 5.88 -2.65 20.55
CA ALA A 286 7.27 -2.66 21.00
C ALA A 286 7.71 -4.04 21.53
N GLU A 287 6.84 -4.72 22.29
CA GLU A 287 7.04 -6.09 22.78
C GLU A 287 7.23 -7.07 21.61
N LEU A 288 6.27 -7.09 20.66
CA LEU A 288 6.31 -7.99 19.50
C LEU A 288 7.50 -7.73 18.56
N ALA A 289 8.02 -6.51 18.54
CA ALA A 289 9.20 -6.14 17.78
C ALA A 289 10.49 -6.74 18.38
N LYS A 290 10.52 -6.94 19.70
CA LYS A 290 11.67 -7.50 20.43
C LYS A 290 11.73 -9.03 20.39
N GLU A 291 10.59 -9.71 20.25
CA GLU A 291 10.46 -11.17 20.03
C GLU A 291 11.00 -11.63 18.68
#